data_AF-A0A258N1E0-F1
#
_entry.id   AF-A0A258N1E0-F1
#
_cell.length_a   1.000
_cell.length_b   1.000
_cell.length_c   1.000
_cell.angle_alpha   90.00
_cell.angle_beta   90.00
_cell.angle_gamma   90.00
#
_symmetry.space_group_name_H-M   'P 1'
#
loop_
_entity.id
_entity.type
_entity.pdbx_description
1 polymer ?
#
loop_
_entity_poly.entity_id
_entity_poly.type
_entity_poly.pdbx_seq_one_letter_code
_entity_poly.pdbx_strand_id
1 'polypeptide(L)'
;MLLQEYQTSWAIAFEQLKNKILAPIKDLPVQLEHVGSTSVPGLAAKPIIDMDLIFQGQVFDQIKQALESLGYYHAGDQGIKDREVFKRALKPHPDAILDQISHHLYVCPFVSIEWRRHVFFRNYLRNNPSMAEDYQTLKIAIAEAASQDRKQYALLKETKAKAFFDSIFLNADLDTVLN
;
A
#
# COMPACT_ATOMS: atom_id res chain seq x y z
N MET A 1 -19.89 -3.66 -6.75
CA MET A 1 -19.50 -3.81 -5.33
C MET A 1 -18.13 -3.15 -5.15
N LEU A 2 -17.92 -2.41 -4.07
CA LEU A 2 -16.68 -1.66 -3.80
C LEU A 2 -15.49 -2.59 -3.53
N LEU A 3 -15.76 -3.70 -2.86
CA LEU A 3 -14.80 -4.77 -2.62
C LEU A 3 -15.01 -5.88 -3.66
N GLN A 4 -13.90 -6.51 -4.04
CA GLN A 4 -13.86 -7.68 -4.90
C GLN A 4 -13.21 -8.82 -4.14
N GLU A 5 -13.63 -10.05 -4.44
CA GLU A 5 -12.93 -11.24 -3.98
C GLU A 5 -11.46 -11.22 -4.42
N TYR A 6 -10.62 -11.94 -3.67
CA TYR A 6 -9.20 -11.99 -3.95
C TYR A 6 -8.93 -12.48 -5.38
N GLN A 7 -8.02 -11.79 -6.07
CA GLN A 7 -7.56 -12.18 -7.41
C GLN A 7 -6.05 -12.37 -7.42
N THR A 8 -5.59 -13.50 -7.95
CA THR A 8 -4.15 -13.79 -8.15
C THR A 8 -3.48 -12.79 -9.10
N SER A 9 -4.26 -12.14 -9.97
CA SER A 9 -3.81 -11.05 -10.84
C SER A 9 -3.24 -9.85 -10.08
N TRP A 10 -3.58 -9.65 -8.79
CA TRP A 10 -3.03 -8.55 -8.00
C TRP A 10 -1.54 -8.72 -7.70
N ALA A 11 -1.07 -9.95 -7.50
CA ALA A 11 0.35 -10.23 -7.34
C ALA A 11 1.11 -9.97 -8.66
N ILE A 12 0.53 -10.37 -9.80
CA ILE A 12 1.09 -10.10 -11.12
C ILE A 12 1.15 -8.59 -11.39
N ALA A 13 0.07 -7.87 -11.06
CA ALA A 13 -0.01 -6.42 -11.20
C ALA A 13 1.05 -5.70 -10.36
N PHE A 14 1.27 -6.14 -9.13
CA PHE A 14 2.35 -5.63 -8.29
C PHE A 14 3.73 -5.84 -8.94
N GLU A 15 4.05 -7.03 -9.44
CA GLU A 15 5.35 -7.28 -10.08
C GLU A 15 5.55 -6.43 -11.34
N GLN A 16 4.50 -6.19 -12.12
CA GLN A 16 4.53 -5.27 -13.27
C GLN A 16 4.83 -3.83 -12.84
N LEU A 17 4.14 -3.34 -11.80
CA LEU A 17 4.40 -2.02 -11.22
C LEU A 17 5.82 -1.91 -10.67
N LYS A 18 6.27 -2.93 -9.93
CA LYS A 18 7.61 -3.00 -9.34
C LYS A 18 8.70 -2.88 -10.38
N ASN A 19 8.62 -3.65 -11.46
CA ASN A 19 9.60 -3.59 -12.53
C ASN A 19 9.65 -2.20 -13.18
N LYS A 20 8.49 -1.56 -13.39
CA LYS A 20 8.41 -0.20 -13.96
C LYS A 20 8.98 0.87 -13.03
N ILE A 21 8.65 0.79 -11.74
CA ILE A 21 9.05 1.78 -10.74
C ILE A 21 10.55 1.67 -10.41
N LEU A 22 11.09 0.45 -10.32
CA LEU A 22 12.49 0.22 -9.97
C LEU A 22 13.44 0.42 -11.15
N ALA A 23 12.99 0.29 -12.41
CA ALA A 23 13.85 0.42 -13.59
C ALA A 23 14.78 1.66 -13.59
N PRO A 24 14.29 2.89 -13.32
CA PRO A 24 15.15 4.09 -13.29
C PRO A 24 16.00 4.25 -12.02
N ILE A 25 15.78 3.43 -10.98
CA ILE A 25 16.42 3.55 -9.66
C ILE A 25 17.05 2.24 -9.17
N LYS A 26 17.29 1.29 -10.08
CA LYS A 26 17.79 -0.06 -9.77
C LYS A 26 19.14 -0.08 -9.03
N ASP A 27 19.93 0.98 -9.21
CA ASP A 27 21.27 1.10 -8.62
C ASP A 27 21.25 1.84 -7.26
N LEU A 28 20.07 2.32 -6.83
CA LEU A 28 19.87 2.91 -5.50
C LEU A 28 19.57 1.81 -4.47
N PRO A 29 19.89 2.03 -3.18
CA PRO A 29 19.57 1.09 -2.10
C PRO A 29 18.07 1.15 -1.76
N VAL A 30 17.26 0.60 -2.66
CA VAL A 30 15.79 0.64 -2.59
C VAL A 30 15.16 -0.73 -2.72
N GLN A 31 13.98 -0.89 -2.12
CA GLN A 31 13.13 -2.07 -2.23
C GLN A 31 11.68 -1.63 -2.37
N LEU A 32 10.88 -2.37 -3.13
CA LEU A 32 9.44 -2.13 -3.23
C LEU A 32 8.68 -3.30 -2.62
N GLU A 33 7.80 -3.00 -1.66
CA GLU A 33 6.96 -3.96 -0.96
C GLU A 33 5.50 -3.87 -1.42
N HIS A 34 4.86 -5.02 -1.64
CA HIS A 34 3.42 -5.09 -1.84
C HIS A 34 2.73 -5.11 -0.49
N VAL A 35 1.96 -4.07 -0.17
CA VAL A 35 1.27 -3.92 1.10
C VAL A 35 -0.24 -3.79 0.91
N GLY A 36 -0.97 -3.50 1.99
CA GLY A 36 -2.42 -3.38 1.94
C GLY A 36 -3.15 -4.71 1.71
N SER A 37 -4.46 -4.66 1.53
CA SER A 37 -5.28 -5.89 1.46
C SER A 37 -5.03 -6.73 0.22
N THR A 38 -4.66 -6.13 -0.92
CA THR A 38 -4.39 -6.87 -2.16
C THR A 38 -3.13 -7.74 -2.09
N SER A 39 -2.28 -7.50 -1.08
CA SER A 39 -1.11 -8.32 -0.79
C SER A 39 -1.43 -9.56 0.06
N VAL A 40 -2.65 -9.76 0.54
CA VAL A 40 -3.03 -10.90 1.39
C VAL A 40 -3.86 -11.90 0.57
N PRO A 41 -3.34 -13.10 0.25
CA PRO A 41 -4.10 -14.12 -0.46
C PRO A 41 -5.41 -14.48 0.24
N GLY A 42 -6.49 -14.58 -0.53
CA GLY A 42 -7.83 -14.90 -0.03
C GLY A 42 -8.60 -13.72 0.57
N LEU A 43 -7.99 -12.55 0.74
CA LEU A 43 -8.64 -11.39 1.36
C LEU A 43 -9.31 -10.48 0.31
N ALA A 44 -10.63 -10.28 0.44
CA ALA A 44 -11.37 -9.35 -0.40
C ALA A 44 -10.87 -7.89 -0.22
N ALA A 45 -10.77 -7.14 -1.31
CA ALA A 45 -10.18 -5.80 -1.29
C ALA A 45 -10.79 -4.89 -2.35
N LYS A 46 -10.54 -3.58 -2.20
CA LYS A 46 -10.62 -2.67 -3.33
C LYS A 46 -9.50 -3.07 -4.32
N PRO A 47 -9.74 -3.07 -5.64
CA PRO A 47 -8.74 -3.46 -6.63
C PRO A 47 -7.72 -2.33 -6.85
N ILE A 48 -6.95 -2.01 -5.81
CA ILE A 48 -5.89 -1.00 -5.79
C ILE A 48 -4.67 -1.62 -5.14
N ILE A 49 -3.53 -1.56 -5.82
CA ILE A 49 -2.26 -2.06 -5.29
C ILE A 49 -1.66 -0.99 -4.37
N ASP A 50 -1.42 -1.32 -3.11
CA ASP A 50 -0.70 -0.43 -2.19
C ASP A 50 0.78 -0.84 -2.17
N MET A 51 1.70 0.12 -2.32
CA MET A 51 3.14 -0.14 -2.39
C MET A 51 3.94 0.81 -1.51
N ASP A 52 4.90 0.25 -0.79
CA ASP A 52 5.91 1.03 -0.04
C ASP A 52 7.27 0.86 -0.74
N LEU A 53 7.85 1.95 -1.24
CA LEU A 53 9.22 2.03 -1.73
C LEU A 53 10.11 2.41 -0.54
N ILE A 54 10.87 1.46 -0.03
CA ILE A 54 11.76 1.64 1.11
C ILE A 54 13.16 2.00 0.61
N PHE A 55 13.81 2.98 1.23
CA PHE A 55 15.17 3.39 0.87
C PHE A 55 16.10 3.57 2.09
N GLN A 56 17.40 3.43 1.86
CA GLN A 56 18.45 3.72 2.84
C GLN A 56 19.38 4.84 2.36
N GLY A 57 19.99 5.55 3.29
CA GLY A 57 20.92 6.65 2.98
C GLY A 57 20.23 7.92 2.45
N GLN A 58 21.03 8.82 1.89
CA GLN A 58 20.59 10.13 1.40
C GLN A 58 20.31 10.07 -0.11
N VAL A 59 19.29 9.30 -0.49
CA VAL A 59 18.94 9.05 -1.90
C VAL A 59 17.53 9.53 -2.30
N PHE A 60 16.84 10.22 -1.40
CA PHE A 60 15.44 10.64 -1.62
C PHE A 60 15.28 11.54 -2.84
N ASP A 61 16.19 12.50 -3.04
CA ASP A 61 16.11 13.42 -4.19
C ASP A 61 16.29 12.68 -5.52
N GLN A 62 17.20 11.69 -5.59
CA GLN A 62 17.36 10.84 -6.76
C GLN A 62 16.10 10.01 -7.03
N ILE A 63 15.49 9.43 -5.99
CA ILE A 63 14.22 8.70 -6.10
C ILE A 63 13.12 9.62 -6.62
N LYS A 64 12.99 10.82 -6.04
CA LYS A 64 11.98 11.80 -6.43
C LYS A 64 12.11 12.16 -7.90
N GLN A 65 13.31 12.52 -8.37
CA GLN A 65 13.56 12.86 -9.78
C GLN A 65 13.22 11.70 -10.71
N ALA A 66 13.58 10.47 -10.34
CA ALA A 66 13.26 9.29 -11.13
C ALA A 66 11.74 9.03 -11.21
N LEU A 67 11.02 9.15 -10.10
CA LEU A 67 9.55 9.02 -10.07
C LEU A 67 8.87 10.14 -10.86
N GLU A 68 9.39 11.36 -10.81
CA GLU A 68 8.92 12.49 -11.64
C GLU A 68 9.07 12.20 -13.14
N SER A 69 10.19 11.59 -13.56
CA SER A 69 10.37 11.14 -14.95
C SER A 69 9.29 10.12 -15.38
N LEU A 70 8.87 9.25 -14.47
CA LEU A 70 7.79 8.29 -14.69
C LEU A 70 6.40 8.93 -14.66
N GLY A 71 6.26 10.20 -14.24
CA GLY A 71 5.00 10.92 -14.19
C GLY A 71 4.31 10.96 -12.84
N TYR A 72 5.03 10.62 -11.78
CA TYR A 72 4.57 10.90 -10.44
C TYR A 72 4.87 12.35 -10.05
N TYR A 73 4.15 12.84 -9.06
CA TYR A 73 4.51 14.05 -8.33
C TYR A 73 4.47 13.77 -6.83
N HIS A 74 5.38 14.43 -6.11
CA HIS A 74 5.47 14.34 -4.67
C HIS A 74 4.34 15.16 -4.03
N ALA A 75 3.51 14.50 -3.20
CA ALA A 75 2.34 15.08 -2.56
C ALA A 75 2.53 15.23 -1.03
N GLY A 76 3.78 15.33 -0.57
CA GLY A 76 4.15 15.41 0.84
C GLY A 76 3.84 14.13 1.62
N ASP A 77 3.93 14.22 2.95
CA ASP A 77 3.70 13.12 3.88
C ASP A 77 2.21 12.93 4.29
N GLN A 78 1.38 13.92 3.94
CA GLN A 78 -0.05 14.02 4.29
C GLN A 78 -0.31 13.82 5.79
N GLY A 79 0.58 14.36 6.63
CA GLY A 79 0.45 14.30 8.09
C GLY A 79 0.94 12.99 8.71
N ILE A 80 1.56 12.11 7.92
CA ILE A 80 2.14 10.86 8.41
C ILE A 80 3.64 10.88 8.16
N LYS A 81 4.38 11.19 9.24
CA LYS A 81 5.84 11.37 9.23
C LYS A 81 6.55 10.20 8.56
N ASP A 82 7.55 10.52 7.74
CA ASP A 82 8.43 9.57 7.04
C ASP A 82 7.66 8.60 6.12
N ARG A 83 6.52 9.03 5.57
CA ARG A 83 5.74 8.28 4.58
C ARG A 83 5.30 9.20 3.44
N GLU A 84 6.22 9.47 2.53
CA GLU A 84 6.01 10.41 1.43
C GLU A 84 5.05 9.84 0.38
N VAL A 85 4.00 10.57 0.04
CA VAL A 85 2.99 10.13 -0.92
C VAL A 85 3.38 10.59 -2.31
N PHE A 86 3.41 9.65 -3.26
CA PHE A 86 3.59 9.94 -4.68
C PHE A 86 2.29 9.65 -5.42
N LYS A 87 1.78 10.66 -6.13
CA LYS A 87 0.56 10.55 -6.94
C LYS A 87 0.92 10.60 -8.40
N ARG A 88 0.14 9.89 -9.22
CA ARG A 88 0.34 9.85 -10.66
C ARG A 88 -0.52 10.90 -11.35
N ALA A 89 0.08 11.70 -12.24
CA ALA A 89 -0.66 12.64 -13.07
C ALA A 89 -1.07 11.99 -14.40
N LEU A 90 -2.22 12.38 -14.94
CA LEU A 90 -2.64 11.97 -16.29
C LEU A 90 -1.67 12.57 -17.32
N LYS A 91 -1.06 11.72 -18.16
CA LYS A 91 -0.17 12.14 -19.24
C LYS A 91 -0.84 12.02 -20.62
N PRO A 92 -0.46 12.86 -21.60
CA PRO A 92 -0.94 12.73 -22.99
C PRO A 92 -0.60 11.37 -23.64
N HIS A 93 0.51 10.77 -23.23
CA HIS A 93 0.94 9.43 -23.62
C HIS A 93 0.96 8.54 -22.37
N PRO A 94 -0.12 7.79 -22.10
CA PRO A 94 -0.20 6.94 -20.92
C PRO A 94 0.76 5.76 -21.04
N ASP A 95 1.41 5.39 -19.94
CA ASP A 95 2.16 4.15 -19.81
C ASP A 95 1.17 2.99 -19.61
N ALA A 96 1.34 1.93 -20.41
CA ALA A 96 0.43 0.79 -20.46
C ALA A 96 0.31 0.01 -19.13
N ILE A 97 1.23 0.20 -18.18
CA ILE A 97 1.21 -0.44 -16.87
C ILE A 97 0.80 0.59 -15.81
N LEU A 98 1.55 1.67 -15.71
CA LEU A 98 1.38 2.64 -14.62
C LEU A 98 0.04 3.41 -14.71
N ASP A 99 -0.52 3.60 -15.89
CA ASP A 99 -1.82 4.28 -16.05
C ASP A 99 -3.01 3.31 -16.11
N GLN A 100 -2.76 2.01 -16.27
CA GLN A 100 -3.81 0.99 -16.35
C GLN A 100 -4.07 0.31 -14.99
N ILE A 101 -3.03 0.11 -14.18
CA ILE A 101 -3.14 -0.55 -12.88
C ILE A 101 -3.36 0.51 -11.82
N SER A 102 -4.50 0.48 -11.13
CA SER A 102 -4.75 1.40 -10.01
C SER A 102 -3.85 1.07 -8.83
N HIS A 103 -3.11 2.06 -8.34
CA HIS A 103 -2.17 1.86 -7.24
C HIS A 103 -1.96 3.12 -6.40
N HIS A 104 -1.46 2.92 -5.18
CA HIS A 104 -0.87 3.94 -4.34
C HIS A 104 0.62 3.67 -4.19
N LEU A 105 1.42 4.73 -4.14
CA LEU A 105 2.85 4.67 -3.94
C LEU A 105 3.24 5.55 -2.75
N TYR A 106 3.83 4.92 -1.76
CA TYR A 106 4.46 5.58 -0.62
C TYR A 106 5.98 5.38 -0.71
N VAL A 107 6.74 6.39 -0.32
CA VAL A 107 8.21 6.35 -0.30
C VAL A 107 8.65 6.60 1.15
N CYS A 108 9.34 5.62 1.72
CA CYS A 108 9.61 5.54 3.16
C CYS A 108 11.11 5.33 3.39
N PRO A 109 11.78 6.12 4.25
CA PRO A 109 13.11 5.74 4.69
C PRO A 109 13.03 4.46 5.54
N PHE A 110 14.11 3.68 5.62
CA PHE A 110 14.15 2.41 6.37
C PHE A 110 13.81 2.55 7.87
N VAL A 111 13.91 3.76 8.41
CA VAL A 111 13.52 4.10 9.79
C VAL A 111 12.01 4.36 9.97
N SER A 112 11.22 4.43 8.89
CA SER A 112 9.81 4.78 8.99
C SER A 112 9.00 3.69 9.71
N ILE A 113 8.24 4.12 10.71
CA ILE A 113 7.38 3.22 11.49
C ILE A 113 6.23 2.71 10.61
N GLU A 114 5.76 3.52 9.66
CA GLU A 114 4.56 3.23 8.88
C GLU A 114 4.79 2.12 7.86
N TRP A 115 5.94 2.06 7.20
CA TRP A 115 6.23 0.91 6.32
C TRP A 115 6.33 -0.39 7.14
N ARG A 116 6.92 -0.33 8.33
CA ARG A 116 6.97 -1.50 9.23
C ARG A 116 5.56 -1.91 9.64
N ARG A 117 4.68 -0.97 9.99
CA ARG A 117 3.27 -1.25 10.30
C ARG A 117 2.54 -1.90 9.13
N HIS A 118 2.74 -1.41 7.91
CA HIS A 118 2.14 -1.98 6.70
C HIS A 118 2.58 -3.42 6.46
N VAL A 119 3.89 -3.68 6.47
CA VAL A 119 4.46 -5.00 6.24
C VAL A 119 4.12 -5.97 7.37
N PHE A 120 4.21 -5.52 8.63
CA PHE A 120 3.80 -6.31 9.79
C PHE A 120 2.35 -6.73 9.66
N PHE A 121 1.43 -5.79 9.37
CA PHE A 121 0.01 -6.09 9.25
C PHE A 121 -0.28 -7.09 8.12
N ARG A 122 0.35 -6.92 6.95
CA ARG A 122 0.27 -7.90 5.86
C ARG A 122 0.70 -9.28 6.34
N ASN A 123 1.88 -9.39 6.92
CA ASN A 123 2.46 -10.67 7.34
C ASN A 123 1.60 -11.31 8.44
N TYR A 124 1.11 -10.50 9.38
CA TYR A 124 0.20 -10.94 10.44
C TYR A 124 -1.07 -11.57 9.85
N LEU A 125 -1.74 -10.90 8.91
CA LEU A 125 -2.93 -11.47 8.27
C LEU A 125 -2.64 -12.72 7.44
N ARG A 126 -1.51 -12.76 6.72
CA ARG A 126 -1.09 -13.95 5.96
C ARG A 126 -0.87 -15.17 6.86
N ASN A 127 -0.40 -14.96 8.09
CA ASN A 127 -0.11 -16.01 9.06
C ASN A 127 -1.28 -16.32 10.00
N ASN A 128 -2.37 -15.56 9.97
CA ASN A 128 -3.52 -15.73 10.84
C ASN A 128 -4.83 -15.70 10.03
N PRO A 129 -5.23 -16.84 9.42
CA PRO A 129 -6.41 -16.90 8.56
C PRO A 129 -7.71 -16.42 9.22
N SER A 130 -7.92 -16.73 10.50
CA SER A 130 -9.08 -16.25 11.27
C SER A 130 -9.10 -14.72 11.38
N MET A 131 -7.95 -14.09 11.63
CA MET A 131 -7.84 -12.63 11.69
C MET A 131 -8.06 -11.99 10.30
N ALA A 132 -7.66 -12.67 9.24
CA ALA A 132 -7.96 -12.25 7.86
C ALA A 132 -9.46 -12.30 7.57
N GLU A 133 -10.16 -13.34 8.04
CA GLU A 133 -11.61 -13.50 7.93
C GLU A 133 -12.37 -12.43 8.74
N ASP A 134 -11.96 -12.16 9.98
CA ASP A 134 -12.52 -11.09 10.81
C ASP A 134 -12.38 -9.73 10.12
N TYR A 135 -11.19 -9.45 9.56
CA TYR A 135 -10.96 -8.21 8.82
C TYR A 135 -11.78 -8.13 7.54
N GLN A 136 -11.99 -9.26 6.86
CA GLN A 136 -12.85 -9.33 5.68
C GLN A 136 -14.30 -8.98 6.02
N THR A 137 -14.86 -9.65 7.03
CA THR A 137 -16.22 -9.42 7.52
C THR A 137 -16.42 -7.96 7.92
N LEU A 138 -15.46 -7.40 8.65
CA LEU A 138 -15.48 -5.98 9.04
C LEU A 138 -15.51 -5.05 7.82
N LYS A 139 -14.66 -5.29 6.81
CA LYS A 139 -14.63 -4.47 5.59
C LYS A 139 -15.92 -4.56 4.79
N ILE A 140 -16.53 -5.73 4.69
CA ILE A 140 -17.80 -5.92 3.99
C ILE A 140 -18.90 -5.11 4.69
N ALA A 141 -19.02 -5.24 6.02
CA ALA A 141 -19.98 -4.47 6.81
C ALA A 141 -19.77 -2.94 6.69
N ILE A 142 -18.51 -2.49 6.63
CA ILE A 142 -18.18 -1.07 6.41
C ILE A 142 -18.57 -0.64 4.98
N ALA A 143 -18.32 -1.46 3.97
CA ALA A 143 -18.71 -1.17 2.58
C ALA A 143 -20.23 -1.07 2.41
N GLU A 144 -20.99 -1.92 3.09
CA GLU A 144 -22.45 -1.85 3.14
C GLU A 144 -22.94 -0.59 3.84
N ALA A 145 -22.38 -0.28 5.02
CA ALA A 145 -22.71 0.94 5.77
C ALA A 145 -22.33 2.24 5.03
N ALA A 146 -21.34 2.16 4.12
CA ALA A 146 -20.95 3.25 3.24
C ALA A 146 -21.78 3.32 1.95
N SER A 147 -22.81 2.47 1.78
CA SER A 147 -23.56 2.34 0.53
C SER A 147 -22.66 2.14 -0.70
N GLN A 148 -21.54 1.43 -0.51
CA GLN A 148 -20.50 1.19 -1.52
C GLN A 148 -19.80 2.46 -2.03
N ASP A 149 -19.99 3.63 -1.39
CA ASP A 149 -19.29 4.86 -1.74
C ASP A 149 -17.84 4.84 -1.26
N ARG A 150 -16.92 5.22 -2.15
CA ARG A 150 -15.48 5.12 -1.90
C ARG A 150 -15.00 6.10 -0.82
N LYS A 151 -15.56 7.32 -0.77
CA LYS A 151 -15.15 8.35 0.19
C LYS A 151 -15.70 8.05 1.57
N GLN A 152 -16.99 7.71 1.64
CA GLN A 152 -17.65 7.31 2.88
C GLN A 152 -17.03 6.03 3.46
N TYR A 153 -16.68 5.06 2.61
CA TYR A 153 -15.96 3.85 3.06
C TYR A 153 -14.62 4.18 3.71
N ALA A 154 -13.83 5.10 3.11
CA ALA A 154 -12.55 5.48 3.69
C ALA A 154 -12.71 6.10 5.09
N LEU A 155 -13.67 7.04 5.23
CA LEU A 155 -13.99 7.69 6.52
C LEU A 155 -14.51 6.70 7.57
N LEU A 156 -15.44 5.83 7.19
CA LEU A 156 -15.98 4.82 8.10
C LEU A 156 -14.92 3.78 8.48
N LYS A 157 -14.02 3.42 7.57
CA LYS A 157 -12.95 2.46 7.85
C LYS A 157 -11.97 3.00 8.88
N GLU A 158 -11.59 4.27 8.77
CA GLU A 158 -10.67 4.91 9.72
C GLU A 158 -11.19 4.83 11.16
N THR A 159 -12.51 5.00 11.35
CA THR A 159 -13.14 4.97 12.68
C THR A 159 -13.51 3.55 13.12
N LYS A 160 -14.19 2.77 12.28
CA LYS A 160 -14.72 1.45 12.64
C LYS A 160 -13.67 0.35 12.70
N ALA A 161 -12.56 0.47 11.96
CA ALA A 161 -11.49 -0.52 12.02
C ALA A 161 -10.44 -0.20 13.09
N LYS A 162 -10.57 0.92 13.81
CA LYS A 162 -9.58 1.34 14.81
C LYS A 162 -9.35 0.26 15.88
N ALA A 163 -10.42 -0.24 16.50
CA ALA A 163 -10.30 -1.27 17.54
C ALA A 163 -9.66 -2.57 17.03
N PHE A 164 -9.94 -2.94 15.76
CA PHE A 164 -9.33 -4.09 15.12
C PHE A 164 -7.83 -3.89 14.87
N PHE A 165 -7.41 -2.70 14.44
CA PHE A 165 -5.99 -2.40 14.30
C PHE A 165 -5.30 -2.35 15.66
N ASP A 166 -5.92 -1.70 16.65
CA ASP A 166 -5.38 -1.59 18.00
C ASP A 166 -5.14 -2.97 18.61
N SER A 167 -6.04 -3.94 18.44
CA SER A 167 -5.86 -5.30 18.97
C SER A 167 -4.66 -6.03 18.39
N ILE A 168 -4.30 -5.75 17.13
CA ILE A 168 -3.13 -6.33 16.46
C ILE A 168 -1.85 -5.61 16.86
N PHE A 169 -1.90 -4.29 16.99
CA PHE A 169 -0.70 -3.46 17.22
C PHE A 169 -0.35 -3.24 18.70
N LEU A 170 -1.25 -3.52 19.66
CA LEU A 170 -1.04 -3.23 21.08
C LEU A 170 0.26 -3.83 21.65
N ASN A 171 0.71 -4.98 21.15
CA ASN A 171 1.94 -5.65 21.56
C ASN A 171 2.80 -6.07 20.35
N ALA A 172 2.64 -5.40 19.20
CA ALA A 172 3.36 -5.76 17.99
C ALA A 172 4.84 -5.37 18.11
N ASP A 173 5.72 -6.35 17.93
CA ASP A 173 7.14 -6.10 17.66
C ASP A 173 7.33 -5.83 16.16
N LEU A 174 7.39 -4.54 15.82
CA LEU A 174 7.57 -4.09 14.44
C LEU A 174 8.98 -4.33 13.91
N ASP A 175 9.97 -4.60 14.77
CA ASP A 175 11.34 -4.86 14.33
C ASP A 175 11.51 -6.26 13.74
N THR A 176 10.53 -7.15 13.92
CA THR A 176 10.43 -8.43 13.19
C THR A 176 10.42 -8.25 11.66
N VAL A 177 10.07 -7.05 11.18
CA VAL A 177 10.06 -6.70 9.75
C VAL A 177 11.47 -6.42 9.20
N LEU A 178 12.46 -6.15 10.06
CA LEU A 178 13.82 -5.82 9.66
C LEU A 178 14.69 -7.06 9.34
N ASN A 179 14.17 -8.26 9.60
CA ASN A 179 14.87 -9.54 9.45
C ASN A 179 14.67 -10.17 8.08
#